data_AF-A0A9D2PSB5-F1
#
_entry.id   AF-A0A9D2PSB5-F1
#
_cell.length_a   1.000
_cell.length_b   1.000
_cell.length_c   1.000
_cell.angle_alpha   90.00
_cell.angle_beta   90.00
_cell.angle_gamma   90.00
#
_symmetry.space_group_name_H-M   'P 1'
#
loop_
_entity.id
_entity.type
_entity.pdbx_description
1 polymer ?
#
loop_
_entity_poly.entity_id
_entity_poly.type
_entity_poly.pdbx_seq_one_letter_code
_entity_poly.pdbx_strand_id
1 'polypeptide(L)'
;MSRTTMKGYVYRQYTPEGLFIADYKSSLEAAAGTGISRNAIVRAAHGERKTGGGFIWKKVSESEPQESIEVSGESIIGYHDLRPVIQMDLEGNEIGEFISIAQASRALGISRRSLSCALNGSQKTAAGFKWRLKETEEKKGLEDQKE
;
A
#
# COMPACT_ATOMS: atom_id res chain seq x y z
N MET A 1 32.63 0.94 19.41
CA MET A 1 32.00 -0.07 20.29
C MET A 1 30.72 0.54 20.85
N SER A 2 29.58 0.18 20.28
CA SER A 2 28.30 0.79 20.64
C SER A 2 27.60 -0.02 21.71
N ARG A 3 27.41 0.63 22.86
CA ARG A 3 26.51 0.27 23.96
C ARG A 3 25.17 -0.20 23.40
N THR A 4 24.55 -1.23 23.98
CA THR A 4 23.12 -1.22 24.39
C THR A 4 22.82 -2.49 25.18
N THR A 5 22.41 -2.27 26.41
CA THR A 5 21.88 -3.21 27.41
C THR A 5 21.01 -4.31 26.80
N MET A 6 21.29 -5.56 27.17
CA MET A 6 20.43 -6.73 26.96
C MET A 6 19.12 -6.56 27.75
N LYS A 7 18.18 -5.74 27.25
CA LYS A 7 16.77 -5.86 27.63
C LYS A 7 16.14 -6.82 26.63
N GLY A 8 15.53 -7.91 27.11
CA GLY A 8 14.89 -8.91 26.26
C GLY A 8 13.83 -8.24 25.39
N TYR A 9 14.07 -8.21 24.08
CA TYR A 9 13.09 -7.71 23.10
C TYR A 9 12.46 -8.90 22.41
N VAL A 10 11.15 -8.86 22.28
CA VAL A 10 10.38 -9.85 21.52
C VAL A 10 9.79 -9.19 20.27
N TYR A 11 9.67 -9.97 19.22
CA TYR A 11 9.00 -9.59 17.98
C TYR A 11 7.56 -10.04 18.08
N ARG A 12 6.63 -9.11 18.23
CA ARG A 12 5.21 -9.41 18.18
C ARG A 12 4.70 -9.31 16.76
N GLN A 13 3.99 -10.35 16.35
CA GLN A 13 3.27 -10.45 15.09
C GLN A 13 1.81 -10.11 15.33
N TYR A 14 1.27 -9.26 14.47
CA TYR A 14 -0.11 -8.85 14.45
C TYR A 14 -0.71 -9.10 13.06
N THR A 15 -2.02 -9.33 13.01
CA THR A 15 -2.79 -9.35 11.76
C THR A 15 -2.74 -7.97 11.09
N PRO A 16 -3.05 -7.86 9.80
CA PRO A 16 -3.25 -6.55 9.15
C PRO A 16 -4.36 -5.71 9.80
N GLU A 17 -5.20 -6.32 10.65
CA GLU A 17 -6.27 -5.67 11.43
C GLU A 17 -5.80 -5.25 12.83
N GLY A 18 -4.54 -5.54 13.19
CA GLY A 18 -3.96 -5.18 14.48
C GLY A 18 -4.22 -6.16 15.63
N LEU A 19 -4.80 -7.30 15.33
CA LEU A 19 -4.99 -8.37 16.32
C LEU A 19 -3.66 -9.07 16.59
N PHE A 20 -3.33 -9.26 17.86
CA PHE A 20 -2.14 -10.01 18.25
C PHE A 20 -2.25 -11.47 17.80
N ILE A 21 -1.19 -11.99 17.19
CA ILE A 21 -1.09 -13.38 16.76
C ILE A 21 -0.12 -14.15 17.67
N ALA A 22 1.13 -13.68 17.74
CA ALA A 22 2.20 -14.40 18.41
C ALA A 22 3.34 -13.46 18.79
N ASP A 23 4.07 -13.82 19.84
CA ASP A 23 5.37 -13.23 20.18
C ASP A 23 6.51 -14.22 19.89
N TYR A 24 7.63 -13.67 19.45
CA TYR A 24 8.82 -14.44 19.11
C TYR A 24 10.02 -13.84 19.81
N LYS A 25 10.87 -14.68 20.40
CA LYS A 25 12.06 -14.21 21.14
C LYS A 25 13.13 -13.63 20.23
N SER A 26 13.04 -13.89 18.92
CA SER A 26 13.97 -13.39 17.94
C SER A 26 13.39 -13.35 16.54
N SER A 27 13.91 -12.42 15.73
CA SER A 27 13.59 -12.31 14.31
C SER A 27 13.81 -13.61 13.50
N LEU A 28 14.69 -14.49 13.97
CA LEU A 28 14.94 -15.80 13.36
C LEU A 28 13.79 -16.78 13.64
N GLU A 29 13.32 -16.82 14.89
CA GLU A 29 12.19 -17.66 15.30
C GLU A 29 10.90 -17.21 14.62
N ALA A 30 10.69 -15.90 14.52
CA ALA A 30 9.62 -15.29 13.76
C ALA A 30 9.66 -15.67 12.27
N ALA A 31 10.84 -15.65 11.65
CA ALA A 31 11.02 -16.04 10.26
C ALA A 31 10.73 -17.53 10.03
N ALA A 32 11.15 -18.40 10.96
CA ALA A 32 10.89 -19.82 10.91
C ALA A 32 9.40 -20.15 11.11
N GLY A 33 8.73 -19.48 12.06
CA GLY A 33 7.31 -19.71 12.35
C GLY A 33 6.37 -19.18 11.26
N THR A 34 6.73 -18.07 10.60
CA THR A 34 5.87 -17.43 9.60
C THR A 34 6.26 -17.70 8.16
N GLY A 35 7.46 -18.24 7.92
CA GLY A 35 8.04 -18.39 6.58
C GLY A 35 8.44 -17.06 5.92
N ILE A 36 8.37 -15.94 6.65
CA ILE A 36 8.68 -14.60 6.13
C ILE A 36 10.18 -14.33 6.32
N SER A 37 10.80 -13.71 5.32
CA SER A 37 12.21 -13.35 5.41
C SER A 37 12.50 -12.50 6.67
N ARG A 38 13.54 -12.88 7.41
CA ARG A 38 14.00 -12.16 8.60
C ARG A 38 14.14 -10.66 8.36
N ASN A 39 14.69 -10.26 7.22
CA ASN A 39 14.84 -8.85 6.86
C ASN A 39 13.49 -8.13 6.70
N ALA A 40 12.45 -8.79 6.15
CA ALA A 40 11.12 -8.17 6.07
C ALA A 40 10.52 -7.95 7.46
N ILE A 41 10.68 -8.92 8.36
CA ILE A 41 10.21 -8.84 9.75
C ILE A 41 10.94 -7.72 10.50
N VAL A 42 12.27 -7.69 10.41
CA VAL A 42 13.10 -6.68 11.08
C VAL A 42 12.75 -5.28 10.58
N ARG A 43 12.70 -5.07 9.26
CA ARG A 43 12.35 -3.76 8.69
C ARG A 43 10.93 -3.33 9.05
N ALA A 44 9.98 -4.26 9.10
CA ALA A 44 8.63 -3.97 9.57
C ALA A 44 8.61 -3.60 11.06
N ALA A 45 9.33 -4.35 11.89
CA ALA A 45 9.45 -4.12 13.32
C ALA A 45 10.15 -2.80 13.68
N HIS A 46 11.06 -2.32 12.82
CA HIS A 46 11.71 -1.02 12.94
C HIS A 46 10.88 0.14 12.38
N GLY A 47 9.72 -0.12 11.79
CA GLY A 47 8.89 0.90 11.16
C GLY A 47 9.41 1.39 9.80
N GLU A 48 10.49 0.81 9.27
CA GLU A 48 10.92 1.06 7.88
C GLU A 48 9.88 0.57 6.87
N ARG A 49 9.05 -0.39 7.28
CA ARG A 49 7.90 -0.89 6.51
C ARG A 49 6.68 -0.97 7.40
N LYS A 50 5.51 -0.59 6.87
CA LYS A 50 4.23 -0.68 7.60
C LYS A 50 3.77 -2.13 7.80
N THR A 51 4.18 -3.05 6.92
CA THR A 51 3.92 -4.50 7.03
C THR A 51 5.12 -5.33 6.56
N GLY A 52 5.28 -6.52 7.13
CA GLY A 52 6.26 -7.54 6.75
C GLY A 52 5.54 -8.83 6.41
N GLY A 53 5.53 -9.21 5.13
CA GLY A 53 4.86 -10.43 4.67
C GLY A 53 3.35 -10.46 4.90
N GLY A 54 2.68 -9.30 4.87
CA GLY A 54 1.23 -9.18 5.12
C GLY A 54 0.83 -9.04 6.58
N PHE A 55 1.79 -9.14 7.51
CA PHE A 55 1.58 -8.98 8.94
C PHE A 55 2.23 -7.69 9.44
N ILE A 56 1.74 -7.20 10.57
CA ILE A 56 2.35 -6.06 11.27
C ILE A 56 3.30 -6.62 12.32
N TRP A 57 4.51 -6.07 12.36
CA TRP A 57 5.55 -6.49 13.28
C TRP A 57 5.90 -5.33 14.18
N LYS A 58 5.97 -5.57 15.50
CA LYS A 58 6.54 -4.63 16.46
C LYS A 58 7.61 -5.30 17.28
N LYS A 59 8.75 -4.63 17.42
CA LYS A 59 9.78 -4.99 18.40
C LYS A 59 9.43 -4.28 19.70
N VAL A 60 9.02 -5.06 20.70
CA VAL A 60 8.62 -4.56 22.03
C VAL A 60 9.49 -5.19 23.10
N SER A 61 9.58 -4.54 24.24
CA SER A 61 10.27 -5.12 25.39
C SER A 61 9.42 -6.25 25.97
N GLU A 62 10.04 -7.32 26.47
CA GLU A 62 9.34 -8.46 27.11
C GLU A 62 8.43 -8.03 28.27
N SER A 63 8.73 -6.88 28.89
CA SER A 63 7.96 -6.30 29.99
C SER A 63 6.75 -5.44 29.57
N GLU A 64 6.52 -5.20 28.27
CA GLU A 64 5.36 -4.44 27.80
C GLU A 64 4.12 -5.34 27.73
N PRO A 65 2.92 -4.88 28.11
CA PRO A 65 1.70 -5.67 28.01
C PRO A 65 1.38 -6.04 26.55
N GLN A 66 0.76 -7.21 26.35
CA GLN A 66 0.34 -7.72 25.05
C GLN A 66 -0.94 -7.01 24.61
N GLU A 67 -0.82 -5.74 24.20
CA GLU A 67 -1.97 -4.97 23.74
C GLU A 67 -2.17 -5.14 22.23
N SER A 68 -3.45 -5.30 21.85
CA SER A 68 -3.89 -5.16 20.46
C SER A 68 -3.60 -3.75 20.00
N ILE A 69 -2.94 -3.63 18.85
CA ILE A 69 -2.73 -2.32 18.24
C ILE A 69 -4.00 -1.95 17.50
N GLU A 70 -4.52 -0.75 17.73
CA GLU A 70 -5.53 -0.16 16.86
C GLU A 70 -4.84 0.17 15.52
N VAL A 71 -4.83 -0.82 14.63
CA VAL A 71 -4.45 -0.59 13.25
C VAL A 71 -5.70 -0.01 12.64
N SER A 72 -5.75 1.32 12.54
CA SER A 72 -6.70 1.97 11.65
C SER A 72 -6.57 1.27 10.30
N GLY A 73 -7.60 0.48 9.96
CA GLY A 73 -7.65 -0.45 8.83
C GLY A 73 -7.60 0.22 7.46
N GLU A 74 -7.04 1.42 7.41
CA GLU A 74 -6.56 2.05 6.21
C GLU A 74 -5.33 1.26 5.77
N SER A 75 -5.60 0.18 5.03
CA SER A 75 -4.61 -0.47 4.18
C SER A 75 -4.07 0.57 3.20
N ILE A 76 -3.05 1.32 3.63
CA ILE A 76 -2.29 2.28 2.81
C ILE A 76 -1.39 1.54 1.80
N ILE A 77 -1.60 0.23 1.61
CA ILE A 77 -0.95 -0.59 0.58
C ILE A 77 -1.59 -0.33 -0.80
N GLY A 78 -2.67 0.46 -0.88
CA GLY A 78 -3.34 0.78 -2.14
C GLY A 78 -3.61 2.25 -2.42
N TYR A 79 -3.27 3.18 -1.52
CA TYR A 79 -3.54 4.61 -1.72
C TYR A 79 -2.49 5.29 -2.63
N HIS A 80 -1.90 4.53 -3.57
CA HIS A 80 -1.29 5.16 -4.73
C HIS A 80 -2.42 5.60 -5.64
N ASP A 81 -2.90 6.81 -5.36
CA ASP A 81 -3.76 7.58 -6.22
C ASP A 81 -5.09 6.87 -6.52
N LEU A 82 -6.05 7.01 -5.58
CA LEU A 82 -7.47 7.05 -5.95
C LEU A 82 -7.64 8.28 -6.85
N ARG A 83 -7.23 8.10 -8.10
CA ARG A 83 -7.43 9.00 -9.22
C ARG A 83 -8.63 8.44 -9.93
N PRO A 84 -9.85 8.82 -9.54
CA PRO A 84 -11.02 8.31 -10.19
C PRO A 84 -10.96 8.68 -11.67
N VAL A 85 -11.40 7.77 -12.51
CA VAL A 85 -11.39 7.93 -13.96
C VAL A 85 -12.79 7.73 -14.48
N ILE A 86 -13.20 8.65 -15.36
CA ILE A 86 -14.46 8.61 -16.07
C ILE A 86 -14.18 8.04 -17.46
N GLN A 87 -14.95 7.02 -17.79
CA GLN A 87 -15.04 6.44 -19.11
C GLN A 87 -16.13 7.18 -19.89
N MET A 88 -15.79 7.64 -21.08
CA MET A 88 -16.69 8.29 -22.03
C MET A 88 -16.71 7.53 -23.34
N ASP A 89 -17.85 7.57 -24.03
CA ASP A 89 -17.99 7.05 -25.38
C ASP A 89 -17.26 7.95 -26.42
N LEU A 90 -17.20 7.52 -27.67
CA LEU A 90 -16.58 8.27 -28.77
C LEU A 90 -17.29 9.61 -29.00
N GLU A 91 -18.61 9.63 -28.76
CA GLU A 91 -19.48 10.81 -28.81
C GLU A 91 -19.28 11.78 -27.63
N GLY A 92 -18.56 11.37 -26.59
CA GLY A 92 -18.28 12.19 -25.40
C GLY A 92 -19.30 12.05 -24.26
N ASN A 93 -20.20 11.08 -24.35
CA ASN A 93 -21.15 10.74 -23.28
C ASN A 93 -20.45 9.95 -22.18
N GLU A 94 -20.65 10.32 -20.91
CA GLU A 94 -20.10 9.60 -19.76
C GLU A 94 -20.86 8.28 -19.57
N ILE A 95 -20.14 7.15 -19.68
CA ILE A 95 -20.73 5.81 -19.61
C ILE A 95 -20.42 5.08 -18.30
N GLY A 96 -19.39 5.50 -17.57
CA GLY A 96 -19.05 4.91 -16.30
C GLY A 96 -17.94 5.64 -15.56
N GLU A 97 -17.90 5.50 -14.24
CA GLU A 97 -16.82 6.01 -13.39
C GLU A 97 -16.17 4.88 -12.61
N PHE A 98 -14.85 4.98 -12.45
CA PHE A 98 -14.04 4.05 -11.68
C PHE A 98 -13.24 4.82 -10.65
N ILE A 99 -13.04 4.22 -9.49
CA ILE A 99 -12.34 4.81 -8.34
C ILE A 99 -10.82 4.91 -8.62
N SER A 100 -10.30 4.12 -9.57
CA SER A 100 -8.90 4.18 -10.02
C SER A 100 -8.71 3.51 -11.39
N ILE A 101 -7.64 3.88 -12.11
CA ILE A 101 -7.17 3.16 -13.31
C ILE A 101 -6.96 1.66 -13.06
N ALA A 102 -6.61 1.27 -11.82
CA ALA A 102 -6.42 -0.14 -11.48
C ALA A 102 -7.76 -0.88 -11.45
N GLN A 103 -8.81 -0.23 -10.98
CA GLN A 103 -10.16 -0.79 -10.99
C GLN A 103 -10.68 -0.88 -12.44
N ALA A 104 -10.55 0.19 -13.22
CA ALA A 104 -10.93 0.21 -14.63
C ALA A 104 -10.20 -0.88 -15.43
N SER A 105 -8.89 -1.04 -15.18
CA SER A 105 -8.05 -2.07 -15.80
C SER A 105 -8.57 -3.49 -15.52
N ARG A 106 -8.98 -3.78 -14.28
CA ARG A 106 -9.53 -5.10 -13.93
C ARG A 106 -10.94 -5.31 -14.46
N ALA A 107 -11.79 -4.29 -14.39
CA ALA A 107 -13.18 -4.38 -14.81
C ALA A 107 -13.31 -4.56 -16.32
N LEU A 108 -12.48 -3.86 -17.11
CA LEU A 108 -12.56 -3.85 -18.58
C LEU A 108 -11.46 -4.67 -19.25
N GLY A 109 -10.52 -5.23 -18.47
CA GLY A 109 -9.37 -5.95 -19.01
C GLY A 109 -8.35 -5.07 -19.75
N ILE A 110 -8.40 -3.74 -19.54
CA ILE A 110 -7.54 -2.79 -20.24
C ILE A 110 -6.21 -2.67 -19.53
N SER A 111 -5.11 -2.51 -20.26
CA SER A 111 -3.81 -2.30 -19.63
C SER A 111 -3.75 -0.94 -18.89
N ARG A 112 -3.23 -0.95 -17.65
CA ARG A 112 -3.00 0.29 -16.86
C ARG A 112 -2.17 1.33 -17.64
N ARG A 113 -1.23 0.86 -18.48
CA ARG A 113 -0.39 1.72 -19.32
C ARG A 113 -1.21 2.42 -20.41
N SER A 114 -2.12 1.71 -21.06
CA SER A 114 -3.04 2.29 -22.05
C SER A 114 -3.92 3.37 -21.43
N LEU A 115 -4.49 3.09 -20.25
CA LEU A 115 -5.28 4.07 -19.50
C LEU A 115 -4.44 5.31 -19.14
N SER A 116 -3.23 5.13 -18.61
CA SER A 116 -2.34 6.26 -18.27
C SER A 116 -1.93 7.08 -19.50
N CYS A 117 -1.66 6.44 -20.65
CA CYS A 117 -1.36 7.15 -21.90
C CYS A 117 -2.57 7.93 -22.42
N ALA A 118 -3.79 7.36 -22.30
CA ALA A 118 -5.01 8.06 -22.70
C ALA A 118 -5.29 9.28 -21.82
N LEU A 119 -5.06 9.14 -20.51
CA LEU A 119 -5.22 10.23 -19.54
C LEU A 119 -4.17 11.34 -19.71
N ASN A 120 -2.92 11.00 -20.05
CA ASN A 120 -1.85 11.98 -20.31
C ASN A 120 -1.94 12.61 -21.71
N GLY A 121 -2.99 12.36 -22.48
CA GLY A 121 -3.15 12.87 -23.85
C GLY A 121 -2.21 12.24 -24.88
N SER A 122 -1.40 11.24 -24.50
CA SER A 122 -0.54 10.49 -25.43
C SER A 122 -1.33 9.55 -26.34
N GLN A 123 -2.51 9.09 -25.92
CA GLN A 123 -3.45 8.32 -26.75
C GLN A 123 -4.81 9.01 -26.78
N LYS A 124 -5.47 9.05 -27.95
CA LYS A 124 -6.80 9.66 -28.10
C LYS A 124 -7.94 8.79 -27.54
N THR A 125 -7.72 7.49 -27.44
CA THR A 125 -8.66 6.50 -26.93
C THR A 125 -7.90 5.34 -26.28
N ALA A 126 -8.49 4.69 -25.28
CA ALA A 126 -8.03 3.39 -24.79
C ALA A 126 -9.17 2.38 -24.86
N ALA A 127 -8.93 1.26 -25.54
CA ALA A 127 -9.92 0.22 -25.82
C ALA A 127 -11.21 0.72 -26.51
N GLY A 128 -11.11 1.76 -27.34
CA GLY A 128 -12.26 2.34 -28.05
C GLY A 128 -13.04 3.39 -27.26
N PHE A 129 -12.68 3.64 -25.99
CA PHE A 129 -13.32 4.65 -25.14
C PHE A 129 -12.40 5.85 -24.90
N LYS A 130 -13.01 7.00 -24.64
CA LYS A 130 -12.31 8.20 -24.15
C LYS A 130 -12.23 8.14 -22.63
N TRP A 131 -11.12 8.63 -22.07
CA TRP A 131 -10.86 8.55 -20.64
C TRP A 131 -10.52 9.94 -20.11
N ARG A 132 -11.12 10.31 -18.97
CA ARG A 132 -10.82 11.56 -18.27
C ARG A 132 -10.58 11.26 -16.80
N LEU A 133 -9.62 11.95 -16.19
CA LEU A 133 -9.45 11.94 -14.74
C LEU A 133 -10.57 12.76 -14.10
N LYS A 134 -11.29 12.17 -13.15
CA LYS A 134 -12.17 12.90 -12.23
C LYS A 134 -11.23 13.49 -11.18
N GLU A 135 -10.76 14.70 -11.43
CA GLU A 135 -9.97 15.42 -10.44
C GLU A 135 -10.83 15.66 -9.19
N THR A 136 -10.53 14.93 -8.13
CA THR A 136 -10.80 15.43 -6.78
C THR A 136 -9.76 16.53 -6.55
N GLU A 137 -10.21 17.77 -6.40
CA GLU A 137 -9.40 19.00 -6.33
C GLU A 137 -8.37 19.01 -5.18
N GLU A 138 -7.32 18.18 -5.20
CA GLU A 138 -6.30 18.24 -4.14
C GLU A 138 -4.84 18.08 -4.58
N LYS A 139 -4.52 18.05 -5.89
CA LYS A 139 -3.10 18.08 -6.30
C LYS A 139 -2.80 19.00 -7.47
N LYS A 140 -2.97 20.30 -7.23
CA LYS A 140 -2.23 21.36 -7.94
C LYS A 140 -0.86 21.52 -7.26
N GLY A 141 0.10 20.68 -7.63
CA GLY A 141 1.42 20.74 -7.00
C GLY A 141 2.39 19.66 -7.46
N LEU A 142 2.59 19.51 -8.77
CA LEU A 142 3.86 18.96 -9.29
C LEU A 142 4.07 19.29 -10.77
N GLU A 143 4.03 20.56 -11.11
CA GLU A 143 4.68 21.08 -12.32
C GLU A 143 5.47 22.31 -11.90
N ASP A 144 6.69 22.08 -11.44
CA ASP A 144 7.82 22.93 -11.77
C ASP A 144 9.13 22.19 -11.41
N GLN A 145 10.24 22.61 -12.01
CA GLN A 145 11.59 22.04 -11.91
C GLN A 145 11.94 20.92 -12.89
N LYS A 146 12.05 21.32 -14.15
CA LYS A 146 13.21 20.93 -14.95
C LYS A 146 13.65 22.12 -15.81
N GLU A 147 14.40 23.02 -15.19
CA GLU A 147 15.30 23.94 -15.88
C GLU A 147 16.62 23.22 -16.22
#